data_AF-A0A8J6XRD6-F1
#
_entry.id   AF-A0A8J6XRD6-F1
#
_cell.length_a   1.000
_cell.length_b   1.000
_cell.length_c   1.000
_cell.angle_alpha   90.00
_cell.angle_beta   90.00
_cell.angle_gamma   90.00
#
_symmetry.space_group_name_H-M   'P 1'
#
loop_
_entity.id
_entity.type
_entity.pdbx_description
1 polymer ?
#
loop_
_entity_poly.entity_id
_entity_poly.type
_entity_poly.pdbx_seq_one_letter_code
_entity_poly.pdbx_strand_id
1 'polypeptide(L)' 'MVRINGQQRGDFGIHRDANVPGSAGCVVLTTIPGWEGFQLDMRNLATSGVQKVPLLVSYIR' A
#
# COMPACT_ATOMS: atom_id res chain seq x y z
N MET A 1 5.85 -6.22 9.68
CA MET A 1 5.01 -7.07 10.55
C MET A 1 4.75 -6.44 11.92
N VAL A 2 3.49 -6.11 12.23
CA VAL A 2 3.07 -5.55 13.53
C VAL A 2 2.04 -6.49 14.16
N ARG A 3 2.18 -6.79 15.46
CA ARG A 3 1.19 -7.56 16.23
C ARG A 3 0.27 -6.59 16.97
N ILE A 4 -1.03 -6.67 16.72
CA ILE A 4 -2.06 -5.92 17.45
C ILE A 4 -3.06 -6.94 18.02
N ASN A 5 -3.30 -6.91 19.33
CA ASN A 5 -4.22 -7.82 20.04
C ASN A 5 -3.99 -9.32 19.75
N GLY A 6 -2.73 -9.74 19.66
CA GLY A 6 -2.38 -11.15 19.40
C GLY A 6 -2.60 -11.60 17.95
N GLN A 7 -3.16 -10.76 17.08
CA GLN A 7 -3.26 -11.04 15.65
C GLN A 7 -2.07 -10.45 14.88
N GLN A 8 -1.49 -11.28 14.01
CA GLN A 8 -0.49 -10.85 13.05
C GLN A 8 -1.22 -10.10 11.94
N ARG A 9 -1.09 -8.77 11.90
CA ARG A 9 -1.57 -8.02 10.73
C ARG A 9 -0.56 -8.23 9.61
N GLY A 10 -1.07 -8.60 8.43
CA GLY A 10 -0.28 -8.70 7.22
C GLY A 10 0.48 -7.41 6.94
N ASP A 11 1.56 -7.50 6.18
CA ASP A 11 2.35 -6.33 5.82
C ASP A 11 1.46 -5.29 5.12
N PHE A 12 1.70 -4.02 5.41
CA PHE A 12 0.96 -2.89 4.82
C PHE A 12 1.10 -2.93 3.30
N GLY A 13 -0.01 -3.19 2.61
CA GLY A 13 -0.05 -3.38 1.16
C GLY A 13 -0.75 -2.24 0.43
N ILE A 14 -0.55 -2.22 -0.90
CA ILE A 14 -1.28 -1.37 -1.83
C ILE A 14 -1.96 -2.28 -2.85
N HIS A 15 -3.27 -2.14 -3.05
CA HIS A 15 -4.03 -2.99 -3.97
C HIS A 15 -5.13 -2.23 -4.72
N ARG A 16 -5.56 -2.79 -5.85
CA ARG A 16 -6.57 -2.20 -6.74
C ARG A 16 -7.99 -2.24 -6.16
N ASP A 17 -8.31 -3.26 -5.37
CA ASP A 17 -9.68 -3.51 -4.91
C ASP A 17 -9.72 -3.77 -3.40
N ALA A 18 -10.74 -3.26 -2.72
CA ALA A 18 -10.97 -3.52 -1.31
C ALA A 18 -11.68 -4.88 -1.17
N ASN A 19 -10.95 -5.94 -0.82
CA ASN A 19 -11.61 -7.20 -0.47
C ASN A 19 -12.53 -6.96 0.74
N VAL A 20 -13.81 -7.35 0.65
CA VAL A 20 -14.79 -7.23 1.75
C VAL A 20 -14.20 -7.85 3.03
N PRO A 21 -14.17 -7.14 4.18
CA PRO A 21 -14.99 -6.00 4.58
C PRO A 21 -14.37 -4.60 4.39
N GLY A 22 -13.35 -4.42 3.55
CA GLY A 22 -12.75 -3.11 3.26
C GLY A 22 -11.25 -3.20 2.96
N SER A 23 -10.48 -2.13 3.15
CA SER A 23 -9.05 -2.19 2.86
C SER A 23 -8.23 -3.00 3.85
N ALA A 24 -8.84 -3.49 4.95
CA ALA A 24 -8.14 -4.07 6.08
C ALA A 24 -6.95 -3.21 6.57
N GLY A 25 -7.03 -1.88 6.42
CA GLY A 25 -5.97 -0.94 6.81
C GLY A 25 -4.82 -0.79 5.80
N CYS A 26 -4.94 -1.35 4.60
CA CYS A 26 -4.08 -1.10 3.45
C CYS A 26 -4.54 0.13 2.66
N VAL A 27 -3.70 0.59 1.73
CA VAL A 27 -4.06 1.65 0.77
C VAL A 27 -4.73 1.02 -0.44
N VAL A 28 -5.86 1.59 -0.87
CA VAL A 28 -6.62 1.09 -2.02
C VAL A 28 -6.66 2.15 -3.11
N LEU A 29 -6.28 1.74 -4.32
CA LEU A 29 -6.37 2.56 -5.53
C LEU A 29 -7.56 2.06 -6.36
N THR A 30 -8.73 2.65 -6.14
CA THR A 30 -10.01 2.17 -6.68
C THR A 30 -10.23 2.47 -8.16
N THR A 31 -9.42 3.34 -8.77
CA THR A 31 -9.53 3.69 -10.18
C THR A 31 -8.48 2.95 -11.01
N ILE A 32 -8.85 2.51 -12.22
CA ILE A 32 -7.92 1.88 -13.16
C ILE A 32 -6.74 2.81 -13.47
N PRO A 33 -6.94 4.10 -13.83
CA PRO A 33 -5.82 5.00 -14.09
C PRO A 33 -4.90 5.18 -12.88
N GLY A 34 -5.45 5.26 -11.67
CA GLY A 34 -4.65 5.38 -10.45
C GLY A 34 -3.81 4.14 -10.17
N TRP A 35 -4.37 2.95 -10.39
CA TRP A 35 -3.64 1.68 -10.25
C TRP A 35 -2.52 1.55 -11.29
N GLU A 36 -2.82 1.83 -12.57
CA GLU A 36 -1.83 1.76 -13.65
C GLU A 36 -0.69 2.77 -13.46
N GLY A 37 -1.01 3.99 -13.05
CA GLY A 37 -0.02 5.02 -12.71
C GLY A 37 0.89 4.56 -11.58
N PHE A 38 0.32 4.03 -10.49
CA PHE A 38 1.12 3.48 -9.40
C PHE A 38 2.05 2.35 -9.84
N GLN A 39 1.57 1.42 -10.69
CA GLN A 39 2.41 0.35 -11.21
C GLN A 39 3.59 0.88 -12.04
N LEU A 40 3.37 1.92 -12.84
CA LEU A 40 4.42 2.57 -13.62
C LEU A 40 5.45 3.23 -12.69
N ASP A 41 5.01 3.97 -11.68
CA ASP A 41 5.90 4.65 -10.73
C ASP A 41 6.75 3.64 -9.95
N MET A 42 6.15 2.55 -9.46
CA MET A 42 6.89 1.50 -8.75
C MET A 42 7.91 0.80 -9.66
N ARG A 43 7.57 0.60 -10.94
CA ARG A 43 8.52 0.06 -11.92
C ARG A 43 9.72 1.00 -12.10
N ASN A 44 9.48 2.29 -12.23
CA ASN A 44 10.55 3.29 -12.41
C ASN A 44 11.47 3.36 -11.17
N LEU A 45 10.90 3.26 -9.97
CA LEU A 45 11.69 3.19 -8.73
C LEU A 45 12.53 1.91 -8.70
N ALA A 46 11.95 0.75 -9.03
CA ALA A 46 12.69 -0.50 -9.06
C ALA A 46 13.84 -0.48 -10.08
N THR A 47 13.62 0.06 -11.28
CA THR A 47 14.67 0.17 -12.32
C THR A 47 15.76 1.17 -11.98
N SER A 48 15.47 2.18 -11.14
CA SER A 48 16.48 3.11 -10.61
C SER A 48 17.27 2.56 -9.41
N GLY A 49 17.03 1.31 -9.01
CA GLY A 49 17.72 0.64 -7.90
C GLY A 49 17.14 0.93 -6.51
N VAL A 50 15.98 1.59 -6.42
CA VAL A 50 15.30 1.82 -5.15
C VAL A 50 14.65 0.51 -4.70
N GLN A 51 15.13 -0.03 -3.58
CA GLN A 51 14.63 -1.29 -3.02
C GLN A 51 13.56 -1.09 -1.95
N LYS A 52 13.50 0.09 -1.33
CA LYS A 52 12.59 0.39 -0.21
C LYS A 52 12.13 1.84 -0.31
N VAL A 53 10.84 2.07 -0.08
CA VAL A 53 10.24 3.39 0.03
C VAL A 53 9.77 3.58 1.47
N PRO A 54 10.18 4.66 2.17
CA PRO A 54 9.70 4.91 3.53
C PRO A 54 8.21 5.22 3.52
N LEU A 55 7.47 4.58 4.42
CA LEU A 55 6.06 4.90 4.66
C LEU A 55 5.96 6.02 5.68
N LEU A 56 5.42 7.18 5.28
CA LEU A 56 5.12 8.29 6.19
C LEU A 56 3.61 8.38 6.43
N VAL A 57 3.19 8.23 7.68
CA VAL A 57 1.79 8.35 8.10
C VAL A 57 1.65 9.61 8.94
N SER A 58 0.80 10.53 8.50
CA SER A 58 0.47 11.76 9.24
C SER A 58 -1.03 11.79 9.53
N TYR A 59 -1.37 12.01 10.80
CA TYR A 59 -2.75 12.26 11.22
C TYR A 59 -2.89 13.75 11.48
N ILE A 60 -3.65 14.43 10.61
CA ILE A 60 -4.04 15.82 10.83
C ILE A 60 -5.16 15.80 11.88
N ARG A 61 -4.96 16.51 12.99
CA ARG A 61 -5.99 16.72 14.02
C ARG A 61 -6.95 17.82 13.61
#